data_AF-A0A927V7R2-F1
#
_entry.id   AF-A0A927V7R2-F1
#
_cell.length_a   1.000
_cell.length_b   1.000
_cell.length_c   1.000
_cell.angle_alpha   90.00
_cell.angle_beta   90.00
_cell.angle_gamma   90.00
#
_symmetry.space_group_name_H-M   'P 1'
#
loop_
_entity.id
_entity.type
_entity.pdbx_description
1 polymer ?
#
loop_
_entity_poly.entity_id
_entity_poly.type
_entity_poly.pdbx_seq_one_letter_code
_entity_poly.pdbx_strand_id
1 'polypeptide(L)'
;MELRTASNPRDVKFYDTARLREEFLIQNVFVPDDFRLVYSHIDRIITGSAMPINKTLTLTAGDELRAEYFLERREMGVINIGGKGIITIDGRDYTVDFKEGMYIGMGSKDISFKSLDAAVPAKFYFNSTPAHKTYPTVLIKPEGTPEEGVVIVKDSNKVELGCLEDANHRTICKYILPGQVESCQLVMGMTKLEPGSVWNTMPCHTHDRRMEVYLYFEVPEDAVVFHYMGEPTETRHIVMRNEEAVISPSWSIHSASATHAYTFIWGMAGENQAFDDMDAVAMKDLR
;
A
#
# COMPACT_ATOMS: atom_id res chain seq x y z
N MET A 1 14.93 10.65 4.27
CA MET A 1 13.55 10.21 3.95
C MET A 1 12.84 11.37 3.26
N GLU A 2 11.94 11.17 2.31
CA GLU A 2 11.12 12.28 1.81
C GLU A 2 9.96 12.54 2.76
N LEU A 3 9.69 13.79 3.13
CA LEU A 3 8.62 14.16 4.04
C LEU A 3 7.46 14.80 3.28
N ARG A 4 6.23 14.34 3.53
CA ARG A 4 4.98 14.94 3.04
C ARG A 4 4.16 15.42 4.23
N THR A 5 3.77 16.68 4.20
CA THR A 5 2.96 17.29 5.27
C THR A 5 1.48 16.93 5.12
N ALA A 6 0.73 17.04 6.21
CA ALA A 6 -0.73 16.95 6.14
C ALA A 6 -1.27 18.17 5.36
N SER A 7 -2.39 17.97 4.67
CA SER A 7 -3.03 18.98 3.84
C SER A 7 -4.50 19.17 4.23
N ASN A 8 -4.99 20.41 4.09
CA ASN A 8 -6.37 20.78 4.40
C ASN A 8 -7.19 20.83 3.09
N PRO A 9 -8.41 20.26 3.05
CA PRO A 9 -9.26 20.30 1.85
C PRO A 9 -9.53 21.72 1.33
N ARG A 10 -9.59 22.72 2.23
CA ARG A 10 -9.80 24.13 1.89
C ARG A 10 -8.67 24.72 1.05
N ASP A 11 -7.46 24.21 1.22
CA ASP A 11 -6.28 24.63 0.47
C ASP A 11 -6.13 23.80 -0.81
N VAL A 12 -6.31 22.48 -0.71
CA VAL A 12 -6.10 21.53 -1.81
C VAL A 12 -7.00 21.80 -3.01
N LYS A 13 -8.22 22.30 -2.80
CA LYS A 13 -9.11 22.66 -3.91
C LYS A 13 -8.53 23.74 -4.85
N PHE A 14 -7.53 24.51 -4.41
CA PHE A 14 -6.85 25.50 -5.24
C PHE A 14 -5.52 25.01 -5.82
N TYR A 15 -5.12 23.77 -5.53
CA TYR A 15 -3.89 23.22 -6.06
C TYR A 15 -4.00 22.99 -7.56
N ASP A 16 -2.96 23.40 -8.29
CA ASP A 16 -2.80 23.02 -9.68
C ASP A 16 -2.31 21.56 -9.79
N THR A 17 -2.19 21.08 -11.03
CA THR A 17 -1.74 19.71 -11.31
C THR A 17 -0.35 19.42 -10.74
N ALA A 18 0.59 20.38 -10.81
CA ALA A 18 1.94 20.18 -10.32
C ALA A 18 1.95 20.04 -8.80
N ARG A 19 1.20 20.90 -8.11
CA ARG A 19 1.09 20.89 -6.66
C ARG A 19 0.39 19.65 -6.13
N LEU A 20 -0.68 19.17 -6.79
CA LEU A 20 -1.31 17.90 -6.42
C LEU A 20 -0.32 16.72 -6.50
N ARG A 21 0.48 16.68 -7.57
CA ARG A 21 1.50 15.63 -7.73
C ARG A 21 2.62 15.77 -6.68
N GLU A 22 3.10 16.98 -6.44
CA GLU A 22 4.13 17.26 -5.43
C GLU A 22 3.67 16.88 -4.02
N GLU A 23 2.38 16.94 -3.71
CA GLU A 23 1.88 16.68 -2.35
C GLU A 23 1.44 15.22 -2.15
N PHE A 24 0.79 14.60 -3.14
CA PHE A 24 0.15 13.30 -2.96
C PHE A 24 0.77 12.16 -3.77
N LEU A 25 1.37 12.45 -4.94
CA LEU A 25 1.97 11.44 -5.80
C LEU A 25 3.38 11.08 -5.33
N ILE A 26 3.64 9.77 -5.28
CA ILE A 26 4.94 9.18 -5.03
C ILE A 26 5.40 8.51 -6.32
N GLN A 27 6.34 9.17 -7.00
CA GLN A 27 7.00 8.64 -8.19
C GLN A 27 8.33 7.97 -7.82
N ASN A 28 8.86 7.17 -8.76
CA ASN A 28 10.08 6.41 -8.60
C ASN A 28 10.01 5.54 -7.33
N VAL A 29 8.90 4.80 -7.18
CA VAL A 29 8.67 3.97 -5.99
C VAL A 29 9.78 2.94 -5.87
N PHE A 30 10.17 2.26 -6.96
CA PHE A 30 11.24 1.26 -6.93
C PHE A 30 12.51 1.81 -7.58
N VAL A 31 13.57 1.95 -6.77
CA VAL A 31 14.87 2.43 -7.21
C VAL A 31 15.88 1.27 -7.12
N PRO A 32 16.56 0.88 -8.22
CA PRO A 32 17.55 -0.18 -8.22
C PRO A 32 18.60 -0.02 -7.12
N ASP A 33 18.83 -1.08 -6.33
CA ASP A 33 19.81 -1.13 -5.25
C ASP A 33 19.64 0.00 -4.21
N ASP A 34 18.41 0.46 -3.97
CA ASP A 34 18.12 1.47 -2.96
C ASP A 34 16.74 1.29 -2.33
N PHE A 35 16.50 2.04 -1.25
CA PHE A 35 15.18 2.25 -0.67
C PHE A 35 14.58 3.55 -1.18
N ARG A 36 13.27 3.54 -1.43
CA ARG A 36 12.47 4.76 -1.49
C ARG A 36 11.65 4.85 -0.21
N LEU A 37 11.74 5.94 0.55
CA LEU A 37 10.97 6.11 1.78
C LEU A 37 10.29 7.49 1.78
N VAL A 38 8.97 7.50 1.90
CA VAL A 38 8.13 8.70 2.01
C VAL A 38 7.37 8.67 3.33
N TYR A 39 7.67 9.61 4.22
CA TYR A 39 7.00 9.82 5.49
C TYR A 39 5.85 10.81 5.30
N SER A 40 4.62 10.38 5.52
CA SER A 40 3.45 11.27 5.56
C SER A 40 3.14 11.68 6.99
N HIS A 41 2.86 12.96 7.24
CA HIS A 41 2.32 13.39 8.53
C HIS A 41 0.87 12.92 8.77
N ILE A 42 0.18 12.44 7.73
CA ILE A 42 -1.15 11.82 7.85
C ILE A 42 -0.95 10.42 8.44
N ASP A 43 -1.42 10.22 9.68
CA ASP A 43 -1.20 9.02 10.52
C ASP A 43 0.25 8.56 10.69
N ARG A 44 1.22 9.40 10.31
CA ARG A 44 2.67 9.09 10.40
C ARG A 44 3.04 7.83 9.62
N ILE A 45 2.26 7.46 8.61
CA ILE A 45 2.55 6.31 7.76
C ILE A 45 3.81 6.59 6.94
N ILE A 46 4.68 5.58 6.87
CA ILE A 46 5.79 5.57 5.93
C ILE A 46 5.41 4.63 4.80
N THR A 47 5.39 5.17 3.60
CA THR A 47 5.30 4.39 2.37
C THR A 47 6.70 4.18 1.87
N GLY A 48 7.08 2.93 1.65
CA GLY A 48 8.42 2.63 1.20
C GLY A 48 8.52 1.47 0.24
N SER A 49 9.70 1.34 -0.34
CA SER A 49 10.06 0.18 -1.11
C SER A 49 11.54 -0.17 -0.97
N ALA A 50 11.87 -1.41 -1.32
CA ALA A 50 13.24 -1.88 -1.53
C ALA A 50 13.30 -2.67 -2.83
N MET A 51 14.24 -2.33 -3.72
CA MET A 51 14.49 -3.07 -4.96
C MET A 51 15.97 -3.51 -5.03
N PRO A 52 16.36 -4.55 -4.26
CA PRO A 52 17.72 -5.08 -4.34
C PRO A 52 17.98 -5.74 -5.70
N ILE A 53 19.11 -5.46 -6.34
CA ILE A 53 19.52 -6.12 -7.58
C ILE A 53 20.89 -6.79 -7.36
N ASN A 54 21.91 -5.99 -7.07
CA ASN A 54 23.30 -6.44 -6.95
C ASN A 54 23.79 -6.50 -5.51
N LYS A 55 23.04 -5.92 -4.56
CA LYS A 55 23.41 -5.92 -3.14
C LYS A 55 22.21 -6.17 -2.23
N THR A 56 22.50 -6.69 -1.05
CA THR A 56 21.54 -6.72 0.06
C THR A 56 21.31 -5.30 0.57
N LEU A 57 20.04 -4.95 0.76
CA LEU A 57 19.62 -3.66 1.31
C LEU A 57 19.22 -3.83 2.77
N THR A 58 19.94 -3.18 3.69
CA THR A 58 19.62 -3.19 5.12
C THR A 58 18.82 -1.95 5.49
N LEU A 59 17.69 -2.14 6.14
CA LEU A 59 16.81 -1.05 6.57
C LEU A 59 17.34 -0.44 7.87
N THR A 60 17.69 0.84 7.81
CA THR A 60 18.17 1.59 8.98
C THR A 60 17.10 2.58 9.45
N ALA A 61 17.15 2.99 10.72
CA ALA A 61 16.37 4.14 11.17
C ALA A 61 16.88 5.41 10.48
N GLY A 62 15.97 6.21 9.91
CA GLY A 62 16.29 7.57 9.48
C GLY A 62 16.27 8.53 10.67
N ASP A 63 16.98 9.65 10.56
CA ASP A 63 17.00 10.71 11.59
C ASP A 63 15.60 11.25 11.92
N GLU A 64 14.68 11.18 10.96
CA GLU A 64 13.29 11.61 11.09
C GLU A 64 12.51 10.78 12.12
N LEU A 65 12.93 9.54 12.38
CA LEU A 65 12.28 8.65 13.35
C LEU A 65 12.74 8.86 14.79
N ARG A 66 13.96 9.39 14.99
CA ARG A 66 14.60 9.51 16.32
C ARG A 66 14.50 8.20 17.13
N ALA A 67 14.81 7.08 16.46
CA ALA A 67 14.77 5.73 17.00
C ALA A 67 16.12 5.03 16.78
N GLU A 68 16.45 4.03 17.60
CA GLU A 68 17.69 3.25 17.46
C GLU A 68 17.66 2.34 16.21
N TYR A 69 16.49 1.83 15.86
CA TYR A 69 16.23 0.99 14.68
C TYR A 69 14.81 1.22 14.16
N PHE A 70 14.57 0.87 12.90
CA PHE A 70 13.40 1.34 12.15
C PHE A 70 12.05 0.93 12.79
N LEU A 71 11.95 -0.29 13.31
CA LEU A 71 10.72 -0.83 13.93
C LEU A 71 10.71 -0.79 15.46
N GLU A 72 11.53 0.05 16.12
CA GLU A 72 11.52 0.19 17.58
C GLU A 72 10.13 0.51 18.13
N ARG A 73 9.37 1.33 17.40
CA ARG A 73 8.02 1.78 17.76
C ARG A 73 7.05 1.75 16.59
N ARG A 74 7.31 0.86 15.63
CA ARG A 74 6.54 0.75 14.38
C ARG A 74 6.30 -0.71 14.01
N GLU A 75 5.23 -0.95 13.27
CA GLU A 75 4.97 -2.20 12.56
C GLU A 75 5.16 -1.98 11.05
N MET A 76 5.28 -3.07 10.28
CA MET A 76 5.46 -2.97 8.83
C MET A 76 4.77 -4.12 8.11
N GLY A 77 4.01 -3.79 7.07
CA GLY A 77 3.47 -4.74 6.11
C GLY A 77 4.20 -4.60 4.79
N VAL A 78 4.66 -5.71 4.23
CA VAL A 78 5.41 -5.79 2.97
C VAL A 78 4.62 -6.64 1.98
N ILE A 79 4.63 -6.29 0.70
CA ILE A 79 4.14 -7.12 -0.40
C ILE A 79 5.17 -7.06 -1.52
N ASN A 80 5.61 -8.21 -2.01
CA ASN A 80 6.52 -8.29 -3.15
C ASN A 80 5.74 -8.28 -4.46
N ILE A 81 6.04 -7.32 -5.34
CA ILE A 81 5.43 -7.22 -6.68
C ILE A 81 6.42 -7.53 -7.82
N GLY A 82 7.63 -7.99 -7.48
CA GLY A 82 8.68 -8.35 -8.43
C GLY A 82 8.97 -9.84 -8.45
N GLY A 83 10.18 -10.21 -8.84
CA GLY A 83 10.64 -11.59 -8.75
C GLY A 83 10.87 -12.05 -7.31
N LYS A 84 11.25 -13.32 -7.14
CA LYS A 84 11.46 -13.92 -5.83
C LYS A 84 12.61 -13.24 -5.08
N GLY A 85 12.38 -12.92 -3.82
CA GLY A 85 13.42 -12.39 -2.95
C GLY A 85 13.39 -13.00 -1.56
N ILE A 86 14.29 -12.52 -0.72
CA ILE A 86 14.38 -12.89 0.68
C ILE A 86 14.37 -11.63 1.54
N ILE A 87 13.57 -11.70 2.61
CA ILE A 87 13.61 -10.74 3.72
C ILE A 87 14.25 -11.46 4.90
N THR A 88 15.37 -10.94 5.40
CA THR A 88 16.01 -11.44 6.62
C THR A 88 15.63 -10.55 7.78
N ILE A 89 15.12 -11.13 8.87
CA ILE A 89 14.70 -10.42 10.07
C ILE A 89 15.37 -11.05 11.28
N ASP A 90 16.20 -10.28 11.98
CA ASP A 90 16.91 -10.69 13.18
C ASP A 90 17.63 -12.06 12.99
N GLY A 91 18.21 -12.25 11.80
CA GLY A 91 18.93 -13.47 11.39
C GLY A 91 18.09 -14.59 10.78
N ARG A 92 16.75 -14.47 10.72
CA ARG A 92 15.87 -15.46 10.07
C ARG A 92 15.52 -15.03 8.64
N ASP A 93 15.80 -15.92 7.68
CA ASP A 93 15.46 -15.71 6.26
C ASP A 93 14.02 -16.15 5.96
N TYR A 94 13.29 -15.30 5.25
CA TYR A 94 11.96 -15.57 4.69
C TYR A 94 12.03 -15.41 3.18
N THR A 95 11.74 -16.47 2.44
CA THR A 95 11.56 -16.37 0.99
C THR A 95 10.18 -15.80 0.71
N VAL A 96 10.11 -14.73 -0.07
CA VAL A 96 8.88 -14.01 -0.41
C VAL A 96 8.76 -13.97 -1.93
N ASP A 97 7.82 -14.73 -2.47
CA ASP A 97 7.56 -14.81 -3.91
C ASP A 97 6.70 -13.64 -4.41
N PHE A 98 6.47 -13.59 -5.73
CA PHE A 98 5.57 -12.63 -6.35
C PHE A 98 4.17 -12.69 -5.73
N LYS A 99 3.64 -11.53 -5.33
CA LYS A 99 2.36 -11.36 -4.64
C LYS A 99 2.28 -12.09 -3.29
N GLU A 100 3.40 -12.51 -2.71
CA GLU A 100 3.44 -12.84 -1.28
C GLU A 100 3.68 -11.57 -0.45
N GLY A 101 3.13 -11.57 0.76
CA GLY A 101 3.28 -10.49 1.71
C GLY A 101 3.97 -10.93 3.00
N MET A 102 4.23 -9.98 3.86
CA MET A 102 4.82 -10.22 5.17
C MET A 102 4.34 -9.17 6.15
N TYR A 103 4.02 -9.57 7.37
CA TYR A 103 3.84 -8.64 8.48
C TYR A 103 5.03 -8.78 9.43
N ILE A 104 5.59 -7.64 9.83
CA ILE A 104 6.76 -7.55 10.70
C ILE A 104 6.36 -6.71 11.91
N GLY A 105 6.39 -7.36 13.07
CA GLY A 105 5.97 -6.75 14.32
C GLY A 105 6.96 -5.72 14.86
N MET A 106 6.43 -4.84 15.72
CA MET A 106 7.24 -3.89 16.50
C MET A 106 8.34 -4.61 17.29
N GLY A 107 9.56 -4.06 17.25
CA GLY A 107 10.72 -4.53 18.00
C GLY A 107 11.76 -5.29 17.15
N SER A 108 11.45 -5.67 15.91
CA SER A 108 12.44 -6.26 15.00
C SER A 108 13.52 -5.24 14.63
N LYS A 109 14.79 -5.63 14.71
CA LYS A 109 15.93 -4.71 14.65
C LYS A 109 16.64 -4.78 13.31
N ASP A 110 17.12 -5.96 12.96
CA ASP A 110 17.99 -6.17 11.81
C ASP A 110 17.16 -6.70 10.64
N ILE A 111 16.74 -5.81 9.75
CA ILE A 111 15.90 -6.13 8.60
C ILE A 111 16.69 -5.88 7.32
N SER A 112 16.76 -6.88 6.45
CA SER A 112 17.38 -6.72 5.14
C SER A 112 16.65 -7.44 4.01
N PHE A 113 16.85 -6.95 2.79
CA PHE A 113 16.17 -7.39 1.58
C PHE A 113 17.19 -7.79 0.53
N LYS A 114 16.99 -8.94 -0.12
CA LYS A 114 17.80 -9.40 -1.26
C LYS A 114 16.93 -10.02 -2.34
N SER A 115 17.33 -9.90 -3.60
CA SER A 115 16.73 -10.64 -4.71
C SER A 115 17.41 -12.00 -4.86
N LEU A 116 16.66 -13.03 -5.25
CA LEU A 116 17.26 -14.33 -5.60
C LEU A 116 17.84 -14.33 -7.02
N ASP A 117 17.27 -13.53 -7.91
CA ASP A 117 17.73 -13.36 -9.29
C ASP A 117 17.82 -11.86 -9.61
N ALA A 118 19.01 -11.40 -10.01
CA ALA A 118 19.24 -10.01 -10.38
C ALA A 118 18.58 -9.65 -11.73
N ALA A 119 18.32 -10.62 -12.60
CA ALA A 119 17.63 -10.40 -13.87
C ALA A 119 16.12 -10.21 -13.69
N VAL A 120 15.55 -10.75 -12.61
CA VAL A 120 14.14 -10.60 -12.23
C VAL A 120 14.09 -10.17 -10.77
N PRO A 121 14.47 -8.92 -10.45
CA PRO A 121 14.63 -8.49 -9.07
C PRO A 121 13.29 -8.46 -8.33
N ALA A 122 13.33 -8.74 -7.03
CA ALA A 122 12.24 -8.50 -6.11
C ALA A 122 11.96 -6.99 -5.99
N LYS A 123 10.69 -6.66 -5.81
CA LYS A 123 10.20 -5.29 -5.63
C LYS A 123 9.32 -5.28 -4.39
N PHE A 124 9.95 -5.06 -3.25
CA PHE A 124 9.25 -5.07 -1.96
C PHE A 124 8.61 -3.72 -1.72
N TYR A 125 7.29 -3.62 -1.86
CA TYR A 125 6.53 -2.45 -1.41
C TYR A 125 6.13 -2.63 0.04
N PHE A 126 6.17 -1.58 0.85
CA PHE A 126 5.74 -1.66 2.23
C PHE A 126 5.09 -0.39 2.76
N ASN A 127 4.21 -0.59 3.73
CA ASN A 127 3.67 0.47 4.57
C ASN A 127 4.07 0.20 6.03
N SER A 128 4.53 1.24 6.73
CA SER A 128 4.88 1.17 8.14
C SER A 128 4.17 2.25 8.94
N THR A 129 3.57 1.86 10.05
CA THR A 129 2.78 2.72 10.93
C THR A 129 3.34 2.67 12.36
N PRO A 130 3.08 3.68 13.20
CA PRO A 130 3.36 3.57 14.62
C PRO A 130 2.67 2.36 15.26
N ALA A 131 3.38 1.66 16.14
CA ALA A 131 2.85 0.51 16.86
C ALA A 131 3.10 0.66 18.36
N HIS A 132 2.20 0.11 19.16
CA HIS A 132 2.27 0.16 20.63
C HIS A 132 2.24 -1.23 21.26
N LYS A 133 2.13 -2.27 20.43
CA LYS A 133 2.12 -3.68 20.83
C LYS A 133 2.88 -4.47 19.77
N THR A 134 3.71 -5.40 20.23
CA THR A 134 4.34 -6.38 19.34
C THR A 134 3.33 -7.46 19.01
N TYR A 135 3.12 -7.71 17.72
CA TYR A 135 2.44 -8.90 17.21
C TYR A 135 3.43 -9.79 16.45
N PRO A 136 3.14 -11.08 16.27
CA PRO A 136 4.06 -12.02 15.65
C PRO A 136 4.40 -11.66 14.20
N THR A 137 5.69 -11.71 13.85
CA THR A 137 6.16 -11.61 12.47
C THR A 137 5.76 -12.86 11.68
N VAL A 138 5.06 -12.69 10.56
CA VAL A 138 4.54 -13.78 9.73
C VAL A 138 4.71 -13.50 8.24
N LEU A 139 5.06 -14.53 7.48
CA LEU A 139 4.94 -14.55 6.02
C LEU A 139 3.46 -14.76 5.67
N ILE A 140 2.97 -14.06 4.66
CA ILE A 140 1.58 -14.09 4.23
C ILE A 140 1.56 -14.59 2.79
N LYS A 141 0.89 -15.71 2.54
CA LYS A 141 0.75 -16.26 1.18
C LYS A 141 -0.72 -16.20 0.75
N PRO A 142 -1.03 -15.77 -0.49
CA PRO A 142 -2.40 -15.85 -1.01
C PRO A 142 -2.91 -17.28 -1.07
N GLU A 143 -2.02 -18.23 -1.35
CA GLU A 143 -2.31 -19.65 -1.51
C GLU A 143 -1.17 -20.51 -0.93
N GLY A 144 -1.46 -21.77 -0.63
CA GLY A 144 -0.49 -22.72 -0.09
C GLY A 144 -0.98 -23.40 1.19
N THR A 145 -0.03 -23.94 1.94
CA THR A 145 -0.31 -24.69 3.18
C THR A 145 0.16 -23.89 4.39
N PRO A 146 -0.66 -23.74 5.44
CA PRO A 146 -0.24 -23.12 6.68
C PRO A 146 0.93 -23.88 7.32
N GLU A 147 1.92 -23.14 7.81
CA GLU A 147 3.07 -23.65 8.54
C GLU A 147 3.53 -22.61 9.58
N GLU A 148 4.50 -22.95 10.43
CA GLU A 148 4.91 -22.06 11.52
C GLU A 148 5.48 -20.73 10.98
N GLY A 149 4.84 -19.63 11.34
CA GLY A 149 5.19 -18.30 10.85
C GLY A 149 4.71 -18.00 9.43
N VAL A 150 3.81 -18.82 8.88
CA VAL A 150 3.18 -18.61 7.56
C VAL A 150 1.66 -18.61 7.70
N VAL A 151 1.04 -17.52 7.27
CA VAL A 151 -0.41 -17.34 7.21
C VAL A 151 -0.86 -17.44 5.77
N ILE A 152 -1.84 -18.31 5.51
CA ILE A 152 -2.51 -18.36 4.21
C ILE A 152 -3.74 -17.45 4.27
N VAL A 153 -3.91 -16.60 3.25
CA VAL A 153 -5.09 -15.73 3.17
C VAL A 153 -6.35 -16.59 3.11
N LYS A 154 -7.26 -16.38 4.06
CA LYS A 154 -8.53 -17.10 4.15
C LYS A 154 -9.39 -16.83 2.91
N ASP A 155 -10.15 -17.82 2.45
CA ASP A 155 -11.04 -17.63 1.30
C ASP A 155 -12.11 -16.56 1.56
N SER A 156 -12.59 -16.41 2.81
CA SER A 156 -13.50 -15.31 3.18
C SER A 156 -12.88 -13.91 3.03
N ASN A 157 -11.56 -13.83 2.94
CA ASN A 157 -10.80 -12.60 2.75
C ASN A 157 -10.35 -12.42 1.28
N LYS A 158 -10.77 -13.33 0.39
CA LYS A 158 -10.67 -13.22 -1.07
C LYS A 158 -12.07 -12.91 -1.60
N VAL A 159 -12.33 -11.62 -1.84
CA VAL A 159 -13.68 -11.12 -2.17
C VAL A 159 -13.72 -10.72 -3.63
N GLU A 160 -14.48 -11.46 -4.44
CA GLU A 160 -14.82 -11.08 -5.80
C GLU A 160 -16.03 -10.13 -5.79
N LEU A 161 -15.92 -9.01 -6.49
CA LEU A 161 -16.93 -7.94 -6.51
C LEU A 161 -17.07 -7.36 -7.92
N GLY A 162 -18.23 -6.73 -8.14
CA GLY A 162 -18.51 -6.00 -9.38
C GLY A 162 -18.84 -6.92 -10.55
N CYS A 163 -18.95 -6.32 -11.73
CA CYS A 163 -19.19 -7.01 -12.98
C CYS A 163 -18.56 -6.26 -14.15
N LEU A 164 -18.53 -6.91 -15.31
CA LEU A 164 -17.94 -6.34 -16.52
C LEU A 164 -18.77 -5.16 -17.06
N GLU A 165 -20.10 -5.23 -16.92
CA GLU A 165 -21.04 -4.20 -17.38
C GLU A 165 -20.83 -2.86 -16.68
N ASP A 166 -20.47 -2.91 -15.40
CA ASP A 166 -20.11 -1.72 -14.59
C ASP A 166 -18.62 -1.36 -14.71
N ALA A 167 -17.87 -2.11 -15.53
CA ALA A 167 -16.42 -2.01 -15.71
C ALA A 167 -15.63 -2.02 -14.38
N ASN A 168 -16.09 -2.79 -13.39
CA ASN A 168 -15.50 -2.86 -12.06
C ASN A 168 -15.31 -4.29 -11.52
N HIS A 169 -15.38 -5.32 -12.37
CA HIS A 169 -15.13 -6.70 -11.98
C HIS A 169 -13.70 -6.87 -11.45
N ARG A 170 -13.57 -7.31 -10.19
CA ARG A 170 -12.30 -7.35 -9.48
C ARG A 170 -12.29 -8.38 -8.37
N THR A 171 -11.09 -8.82 -8.02
CA THR A 171 -10.82 -9.69 -6.87
C THR A 171 -9.98 -8.96 -5.85
N ILE A 172 -10.47 -8.86 -4.61
CA ILE A 172 -9.77 -8.29 -3.46
C ILE A 172 -9.18 -9.42 -2.64
N CYS A 173 -7.88 -9.37 -2.36
CA CYS A 173 -7.18 -10.27 -1.45
C CYS A 173 -6.68 -9.46 -0.25
N LYS A 174 -7.21 -9.72 0.96
CA LYS A 174 -6.84 -8.98 2.18
C LYS A 174 -5.73 -9.70 2.93
N TYR A 175 -4.58 -9.04 3.10
CA TYR A 175 -3.36 -9.66 3.65
C TYR A 175 -3.28 -9.44 5.16
N ILE A 176 -3.37 -8.17 5.58
CA ILE A 176 -3.28 -7.76 6.99
C ILE A 176 -4.62 -7.18 7.39
N LEU A 177 -5.31 -7.85 8.31
CA LEU A 177 -6.59 -7.44 8.88
C LEU A 177 -6.91 -8.25 10.15
N PRO A 178 -7.72 -7.69 11.06
CA PRO A 178 -8.18 -8.38 12.26
C PRO A 178 -8.78 -9.77 11.95
N GLY A 179 -8.44 -10.75 12.78
CA GLY A 179 -8.90 -12.13 12.64
C GLY A 179 -8.11 -12.98 11.63
N GLN A 180 -7.08 -12.44 10.99
CA GLN A 180 -6.12 -13.21 10.15
C GLN A 180 -4.67 -12.89 10.52
N VAL A 181 -4.26 -11.62 10.39
CA VAL A 181 -2.96 -11.13 10.83
C VAL A 181 -3.21 -9.93 11.70
N GLU A 182 -2.98 -10.10 13.01
CA GLU A 182 -3.16 -9.04 13.98
C GLU A 182 -2.07 -7.97 13.85
N SER A 183 -2.49 -6.71 13.90
CA SER A 183 -1.64 -5.51 13.83
C SER A 183 -2.19 -4.45 14.80
N CYS A 184 -1.43 -3.38 15.05
CA CYS A 184 -1.89 -2.27 15.87
C CYS A 184 -2.92 -1.42 15.14
N GLN A 185 -2.63 -1.06 13.90
CA GLN A 185 -3.50 -0.22 13.07
C GLN A 185 -3.37 -0.52 11.58
N LEU A 186 -2.21 -1.04 11.14
CA LEU A 186 -1.96 -1.27 9.72
C LEU A 186 -2.88 -2.34 9.17
N VAL A 187 -3.55 -2.02 8.07
CA VAL A 187 -4.35 -2.95 7.29
C VAL A 187 -3.85 -2.86 5.85
N MET A 188 -3.69 -4.01 5.18
CA MET A 188 -3.21 -4.03 3.79
C MET A 188 -3.91 -5.10 2.98
N GLY A 189 -4.09 -4.82 1.70
CA GLY A 189 -4.51 -5.82 0.73
C GLY A 189 -4.14 -5.45 -0.70
N MET A 190 -4.47 -6.35 -1.60
CA MET A 190 -4.23 -6.21 -3.02
C MET A 190 -5.52 -6.47 -3.76
N THR A 191 -5.78 -5.68 -4.80
CA THR A 191 -6.94 -5.84 -5.65
C THR A 191 -6.52 -5.91 -7.09
N LYS A 192 -6.95 -6.97 -7.78
CA LYS A 192 -6.73 -7.18 -9.21
C LYS A 192 -8.03 -6.91 -9.95
N LEU A 193 -7.98 -6.07 -10.96
CA LEU A 193 -9.11 -5.85 -11.87
C LEU A 193 -9.07 -6.90 -12.98
N GLU A 194 -10.24 -7.43 -13.33
CA GLU A 194 -10.35 -8.38 -14.43
C GLU A 194 -10.34 -7.65 -15.80
N PRO A 195 -9.92 -8.31 -16.88
CA PRO A 195 -9.87 -7.71 -18.21
C PRO A 195 -11.21 -7.06 -18.61
N GLY A 196 -11.13 -5.83 -19.12
CA GLY A 196 -12.30 -5.02 -19.47
C GLY A 196 -12.87 -4.19 -18.30
N SER A 197 -12.40 -4.41 -17.07
CA SER A 197 -12.73 -3.57 -15.93
C SER A 197 -11.62 -2.56 -15.65
N VAL A 198 -12.02 -1.33 -15.37
CA VAL A 198 -11.11 -0.19 -15.19
C VAL A 198 -11.37 0.60 -13.92
N TRP A 199 -12.51 0.39 -13.24
CA TRP A 199 -12.86 1.11 -12.03
C TRP A 199 -12.49 0.35 -10.75
N ASN A 200 -11.83 1.05 -9.83
CA ASN A 200 -11.80 0.67 -8.42
C ASN A 200 -12.65 1.63 -7.56
N THR A 201 -13.07 1.13 -6.39
CA THR A 201 -13.77 1.92 -5.35
C THR A 201 -14.86 2.85 -5.93
N MET A 202 -15.72 2.30 -6.78
CA MET A 202 -16.86 3.00 -7.35
C MET A 202 -18.13 2.16 -7.11
N PRO A 203 -19.15 2.67 -6.38
CA PRO A 203 -19.22 3.99 -5.74
C PRO A 203 -18.13 4.22 -4.68
N CYS A 204 -17.71 5.48 -4.53
CA CYS A 204 -16.64 5.87 -3.61
C CYS A 204 -17.15 6.15 -2.19
N HIS A 205 -16.21 6.36 -1.27
CA HIS A 205 -16.46 6.70 0.13
C HIS A 205 -15.33 7.57 0.67
N THR A 206 -15.56 8.14 1.85
CA THR A 206 -14.51 8.73 2.70
C THR A 206 -14.48 8.00 4.04
N HIS A 207 -13.45 8.24 4.85
CA HIS A 207 -13.42 7.78 6.24
C HIS A 207 -12.57 8.70 7.12
N ASP A 208 -13.22 9.52 7.95
CA ASP A 208 -12.53 10.53 8.77
C ASP A 208 -11.53 9.93 9.78
N ARG A 209 -11.73 8.67 10.18
CA ARG A 209 -10.93 7.99 11.23
C ARG A 209 -9.70 7.27 10.68
N ARG A 210 -9.52 7.22 9.36
CA ARG A 210 -8.46 6.46 8.69
C ARG A 210 -7.91 7.19 7.48
N MET A 211 -6.76 6.78 7.00
CA MET A 211 -6.15 7.26 5.76
C MET A 211 -5.70 6.06 4.93
N GLU A 212 -5.56 6.23 3.62
CA GLU A 212 -5.08 5.17 2.73
C GLU A 212 -3.91 5.61 1.86
N VAL A 213 -3.12 4.63 1.41
CA VAL A 213 -2.09 4.78 0.38
C VAL A 213 -2.28 3.69 -0.65
N TYR A 214 -2.28 4.07 -1.93
CA TYR A 214 -2.48 3.16 -3.06
C TYR A 214 -1.20 3.07 -3.87
N LEU A 215 -0.75 1.86 -4.22
CA LEU A 215 0.27 1.60 -5.23
C LEU A 215 -0.37 0.92 -6.43
N TYR A 216 -0.26 1.51 -7.61
CA TYR A 216 -0.74 0.91 -8.87
C TYR A 216 0.39 0.18 -9.58
N PHE A 217 0.15 -1.05 -10.05
CA PHE A 217 1.14 -1.86 -10.77
C PHE A 217 0.46 -2.85 -11.73
N GLU A 218 1.25 -3.55 -12.55
CA GLU A 218 0.74 -4.30 -13.71
C GLU A 218 -0.07 -3.39 -14.67
N VAL A 219 0.28 -2.10 -14.72
CA VAL A 219 -0.27 -1.12 -15.67
C VAL A 219 0.59 -1.18 -16.94
N PRO A 220 0.03 -1.42 -18.14
CA PRO A 220 0.78 -1.37 -19.39
C PRO A 220 1.53 -0.04 -19.58
N GLU A 221 2.65 -0.06 -20.29
CA GLU A 221 3.53 1.12 -20.48
C GLU A 221 2.79 2.31 -21.13
N ASP A 222 1.90 2.03 -22.08
CA ASP A 222 1.08 3.01 -22.79
C ASP A 222 -0.24 3.35 -22.07
N ALA A 223 -0.52 2.69 -20.94
CA ALA A 223 -1.71 2.93 -20.12
C ALA A 223 -1.49 3.98 -19.02
N VAL A 224 -2.59 4.49 -18.50
CA VAL A 224 -2.64 5.41 -17.35
C VAL A 224 -3.76 5.03 -16.40
N VAL A 225 -3.56 5.38 -15.14
CA VAL A 225 -4.60 5.40 -14.11
C VAL A 225 -4.93 6.87 -13.81
N PHE A 226 -6.21 7.22 -13.80
CA PHE A 226 -6.73 8.48 -13.26
C PHE A 226 -7.17 8.21 -11.84
N HIS A 227 -6.32 8.51 -10.87
CA HIS A 227 -6.68 8.41 -9.47
C HIS A 227 -7.48 9.65 -9.06
N TYR A 228 -8.72 9.44 -8.65
CA TYR A 228 -9.63 10.47 -8.14
C TYR A 228 -9.45 10.63 -6.64
N MET A 229 -9.31 11.88 -6.24
CA MET A 229 -9.14 12.32 -4.87
C MET A 229 -9.94 13.62 -4.64
N GLY A 230 -9.91 14.18 -3.44
CA GLY A 230 -10.69 15.38 -3.11
C GLY A 230 -11.88 15.07 -2.21
N GLU A 231 -12.50 16.11 -1.65
CA GLU A 231 -13.83 15.96 -1.05
C GLU A 231 -14.83 15.54 -2.14
N PRO A 232 -15.89 14.78 -1.81
CA PRO A 232 -16.86 14.30 -2.80
C PRO A 232 -17.48 15.37 -3.71
N THR A 233 -17.53 16.62 -3.25
CA THR A 233 -18.12 17.76 -3.97
C THR A 233 -17.10 18.67 -4.64
N GLU A 234 -15.82 18.31 -4.60
CA GLU A 234 -14.69 19.09 -5.13
C GLU A 234 -13.58 18.12 -5.59
N THR A 235 -13.93 17.14 -6.42
CA THR A 235 -12.97 16.11 -6.81
C THR A 235 -11.84 16.66 -7.68
N ARG A 236 -10.68 16.02 -7.59
CA ARG A 236 -9.49 16.24 -8.42
C ARG A 236 -9.00 14.88 -8.90
N HIS A 237 -8.04 14.90 -9.82
CA HIS A 237 -7.39 13.67 -10.24
C HIS A 237 -5.89 13.84 -10.36
N ILE A 238 -5.20 12.71 -10.25
CA ILE A 238 -3.78 12.57 -10.55
C ILE A 238 -3.66 11.48 -11.62
N VAL A 239 -3.02 11.83 -12.74
CA VAL A 239 -2.65 10.84 -13.76
C VAL A 239 -1.41 10.10 -13.28
N MET A 240 -1.53 8.79 -13.17
CA MET A 240 -0.51 7.89 -12.63
C MET A 240 -0.09 6.84 -13.66
N ARG A 241 1.14 6.37 -13.52
CA ARG A 241 1.77 5.32 -14.32
C ARG A 241 2.00 4.06 -13.50
N ASN A 242 2.49 3.01 -14.17
CA ASN A 242 2.90 1.78 -13.51
C ASN A 242 3.90 2.06 -12.38
N GLU A 243 3.71 1.40 -11.24
CA GLU A 243 4.59 1.48 -10.08
C GLU A 243 4.69 2.88 -9.45
N GLU A 244 3.60 3.66 -9.51
CA GLU A 244 3.43 4.91 -8.77
C GLU A 244 2.44 4.72 -7.62
N ALA A 245 2.70 5.41 -6.51
CA ALA A 245 1.83 5.39 -5.33
C ALA A 245 1.21 6.76 -5.04
N VAL A 246 0.09 6.79 -4.32
CA VAL A 246 -0.61 8.02 -3.97
C VAL A 246 -1.15 7.97 -2.55
N ILE A 247 -0.97 9.07 -1.83
CA ILE A 247 -1.46 9.26 -0.45
C ILE A 247 -2.88 9.83 -0.51
N SER A 248 -3.84 9.18 0.14
CA SER A 248 -5.22 9.65 0.31
C SER A 248 -5.44 10.12 1.76
N PRO A 249 -5.59 11.43 2.02
CA PRO A 249 -6.01 11.95 3.31
C PRO A 249 -7.41 11.47 3.70
N SER A 250 -7.73 11.45 5.01
CA SER A 250 -9.02 10.96 5.53
C SER A 250 -10.27 11.65 4.96
N TRP A 251 -10.15 12.95 4.65
CA TRP A 251 -11.23 13.76 4.07
C TRP A 251 -11.42 13.52 2.56
N SER A 252 -10.49 12.81 1.92
CA SER A 252 -10.48 12.58 0.47
C SER A 252 -11.17 11.27 0.14
N ILE A 253 -11.85 11.24 -1.01
CA ILE A 253 -12.15 9.97 -1.67
C ILE A 253 -10.85 9.32 -2.19
N HIS A 254 -10.93 8.04 -2.50
CA HIS A 254 -9.88 7.28 -3.19
C HIS A 254 -10.54 6.29 -4.15
N SER A 255 -10.70 6.74 -5.40
CA SER A 255 -11.20 5.92 -6.50
C SER A 255 -10.27 6.08 -7.70
N ALA A 256 -10.39 5.22 -8.69
CA ALA A 256 -9.63 5.34 -9.92
C ALA A 256 -10.35 4.69 -11.08
N SER A 257 -10.13 5.27 -12.26
CA SER A 257 -10.36 4.62 -13.54
C SER A 257 -9.05 4.52 -14.32
N ALA A 258 -8.94 3.63 -15.30
CA ALA A 258 -7.74 3.48 -16.11
C ALA A 258 -8.05 3.19 -17.57
N THR A 259 -7.02 3.22 -18.41
CA THR A 259 -7.12 2.85 -19.83
C THR A 259 -6.93 1.34 -20.07
N HIS A 260 -6.61 0.58 -19.02
CA HIS A 260 -6.48 -0.88 -19.06
C HIS A 260 -6.80 -1.48 -17.68
N ALA A 261 -7.00 -2.80 -17.60
CA ALA A 261 -7.02 -3.48 -16.31
C ALA A 261 -5.65 -3.36 -15.61
N TYR A 262 -5.65 -3.32 -14.29
CA TYR A 262 -4.46 -3.15 -13.47
C TYR A 262 -4.63 -3.84 -12.12
N THR A 263 -3.53 -3.93 -11.37
CA THR A 263 -3.56 -4.37 -9.97
C THR A 263 -3.14 -3.19 -9.08
N PHE A 264 -3.66 -3.13 -7.87
CA PHE A 264 -3.19 -2.17 -6.89
C PHE A 264 -3.08 -2.77 -5.50
N ILE A 265 -2.15 -2.24 -4.71
CA ILE A 265 -2.09 -2.47 -3.27
C ILE A 265 -2.70 -1.27 -2.58
N TRP A 266 -3.51 -1.51 -1.56
CA TRP A 266 -4.00 -0.50 -0.64
C TRP A 266 -3.45 -0.79 0.76
N GLY A 267 -2.93 0.25 1.40
CA GLY A 267 -2.52 0.23 2.80
C GLY A 267 -3.29 1.29 3.55
N MET A 268 -3.88 0.92 4.69
CA MET A 268 -4.73 1.77 5.50
C MET A 268 -4.23 1.81 6.95
N ALA A 269 -4.34 2.96 7.58
CA ALA A 269 -4.02 3.17 8.99
C ALA A 269 -4.96 4.21 9.61
N GLY A 270 -5.04 4.28 10.93
CA GLY A 270 -5.88 5.24 11.63
C GLY A 270 -6.29 4.77 13.02
N GLU A 271 -7.37 5.36 13.53
CA GLU A 271 -7.88 5.11 14.89
C GLU A 271 -8.46 3.71 15.07
N ASN A 272 -9.05 3.14 14.00
CA ASN A 272 -9.67 1.82 14.04
C ASN A 272 -9.36 1.02 12.78
N GLN A 273 -9.73 -0.26 12.79
CA GLN A 273 -9.59 -1.19 11.66
C GLN A 273 -10.95 -1.68 11.17
N ALA A 274 -12.03 -0.96 11.50
CA ALA A 274 -13.38 -1.30 11.11
C ALA A 274 -13.61 -0.89 9.65
N PHE A 275 -13.66 -1.88 8.75
CA PHE A 275 -13.81 -1.61 7.32
C PHE A 275 -15.17 -1.02 6.96
N ASP A 276 -16.22 -1.38 7.69
CA ASP A 276 -17.60 -0.91 7.48
C ASP A 276 -17.84 0.51 7.99
N ASP A 277 -16.92 1.06 8.77
CA ASP A 277 -16.96 2.40 9.32
C ASP A 277 -16.54 3.45 8.26
N MET A 278 -17.36 3.61 7.23
CA MET A 278 -17.10 4.51 6.09
C MET A 278 -18.33 5.36 5.75
N ASP A 279 -18.09 6.53 5.17
CA ASP A 279 -19.13 7.43 4.69
C ASP A 279 -19.32 7.23 3.18
N ALA A 280 -20.32 6.42 2.81
CA ALA A 280 -20.63 6.14 1.41
C ALA A 280 -21.11 7.40 0.68
N VAL A 281 -20.55 7.64 -0.52
CA VAL A 281 -20.94 8.77 -1.37
C VAL A 281 -21.93 8.29 -2.41
N ALA A 282 -23.13 8.88 -2.43
CA ALA A 282 -24.09 8.58 -3.49
C ALA A 282 -23.62 9.19 -4.81
N MET A 283 -23.74 8.45 -5.91
CA MET A 283 -23.29 8.88 -7.25
C MET A 283 -23.84 10.23 -7.70
N LYS A 284 -25.05 10.59 -7.26
CA LYS A 284 -25.71 11.87 -7.59
C LYS A 284 -25.10 13.10 -6.87
N ASP A 285 -24.34 12.86 -5.80
CA ASP A 285 -23.77 13.90 -4.94
C ASP A 285 -22.30 14.21 -5.31
N LEU A 286 -21.67 13.35 -6.13
CA LEU A 286 -20.30 13.50 -6.62
C LEU A 286 -20.19 14.67 -7.62
N ARG A 287 -19.13 15.48 -7.54
CA ARG A 287 -18.88 16.62 -8.44
C ARG A 287 -17.48 16.64 -9.02
#